data_AF-A0A347AG33-F1
#
_entry.id   AF-A0A347AG33-F1
#
_cell.length_a   1.000
_cell.length_b   1.000
_cell.length_c   1.000
_cell.angle_alpha   90.00
_cell.angle_beta   90.00
_cell.angle_gamma   90.00
#
_symmetry.space_group_name_H-M   'P 1'
#
loop_
_entity.id
_entity.type
_entity.pdbx_description
1 polymer ?
#
loop_
_entity_poly.entity_id
_entity_poly.type
_entity_poly.pdbx_seq_one_letter_code
_entity_poly.pdbx_strand_id
1 'polypeptide(L)'
;MVLDPRFYREEISNLEIEGLNLDIDSVAEALQLLVKLKKIEKTLLKINYNIRMDTRSIRKEYLKRIEELNKPVKVMKVFNKKLNKKESLKVKKKIVDERDHRIKPYELLERLINDYLLQIHDAKNYLENFIEKNVE
;
A
#
# COMPACT_ATOMS: atom_id res chain seq x y z
N MET A 1 -1.01 -2.87 14.97
CA MET A 1 -1.69 -1.56 14.89
C MET A 1 -1.76 -1.20 13.41
N VAL A 2 -2.92 -0.82 12.89
CA VAL A 2 -3.04 -0.35 11.49
C VAL A 2 -2.60 1.11 11.46
N LEU A 3 -1.66 1.46 10.60
CA LEU A 3 -1.17 2.83 10.43
C LEU A 3 -2.10 3.63 9.52
N ASP A 4 -2.19 4.94 9.77
CA ASP A 4 -2.93 5.86 8.92
C ASP A 4 -2.26 5.95 7.53
N PRO A 5 -3.00 5.90 6.41
CA PRO A 5 -2.44 6.05 5.07
C PRO A 5 -1.57 7.29 4.88
N ARG A 6 -1.82 8.36 5.63
CA ARG A 6 -1.02 9.60 5.58
C ARG A 6 0.42 9.37 6.01
N PHE A 7 0.66 8.46 6.95
CA PHE A 7 2.01 8.10 7.38
C PHE A 7 2.82 7.51 6.22
N TYR A 8 2.25 6.55 5.49
CA TYR A 8 2.91 5.97 4.32
C TYR A 8 3.12 6.98 3.20
N ARG A 9 2.16 7.90 2.99
CA ARG A 9 2.30 8.98 2.02
C ARG A 9 3.51 9.86 2.35
N GLU A 10 3.65 10.25 3.62
CA GLU A 10 4.78 11.03 4.09
C GLU A 10 6.10 10.28 3.94
N GLU A 11 6.15 8.99 4.31
CA GLU A 11 7.34 8.16 4.10
C GLU A 11 7.76 8.10 2.63
N ILE A 12 6.80 7.97 1.70
CA ILE A 12 7.07 7.95 0.25
C ILE A 12 7.59 9.31 -0.22
N SER A 13 6.94 10.41 0.19
CA SER A 13 7.36 11.76 -0.18
C SER A 13 8.78 12.07 0.29
N ASN A 14 9.16 11.60 1.48
CA ASN A 14 10.50 11.78 2.05
C ASN A 14 11.62 10.99 1.31
N LEU A 15 11.27 10.16 0.33
CA LEU A 15 12.26 9.51 -0.54
C LEU A 15 12.77 10.41 -1.66
N GLU A 16 12.13 11.57 -1.88
CA GLU A 16 12.53 12.58 -2.88
C GLU A 16 12.73 12.01 -4.30
N ILE A 17 11.88 11.04 -4.67
CA ILE A 17 11.98 10.31 -5.95
C ILE A 17 11.79 11.26 -7.14
N GLU A 18 10.86 12.21 -7.02
CA GLU A 18 10.52 13.18 -8.06
C GLU A 18 11.64 14.19 -8.36
N GLY A 19 12.62 14.33 -7.44
CA GLY A 19 13.76 15.23 -7.59
C GLY A 19 15.01 14.56 -8.19
N LEU A 20 14.94 13.30 -8.59
CA LEU A 20 16.09 12.59 -9.15
C LEU A 20 16.32 12.97 -10.62
N ASN A 21 17.51 13.51 -10.92
CA ASN A 21 17.96 13.73 -12.29
C ASN A 21 18.75 12.51 -12.81
N LEU A 22 18.52 12.16 -14.08
CA LEU A 22 19.25 11.12 -14.82
C LEU A 22 20.29 11.69 -15.80
N ASP A 23 20.50 13.01 -15.84
CA ASP A 23 21.64 13.61 -16.53
C ASP A 23 22.92 13.26 -15.77
N ILE A 24 23.78 12.46 -16.41
CA ILE A 24 24.97 11.89 -15.78
C ILE A 24 26.14 12.06 -16.74
N ASP A 25 27.22 12.66 -16.25
CA ASP A 25 28.39 12.98 -17.05
C ASP A 25 29.57 12.04 -16.77
N SER A 26 29.44 11.17 -15.76
CA SER A 26 30.51 10.24 -15.39
C SER A 26 30.03 8.88 -14.85
N VAL A 27 30.88 7.86 -15.00
CA VAL A 27 30.66 6.53 -14.41
C VAL A 27 30.54 6.60 -12.89
N ALA A 28 31.28 7.50 -12.24
CA ALA A 28 31.22 7.68 -10.79
C ALA A 28 29.83 8.17 -10.34
N GLU A 29 29.26 9.15 -11.04
CA GLU A 29 27.90 9.65 -10.76
C GLU A 29 26.85 8.57 -11.04
N ALA A 30 26.99 7.81 -12.14
CA ALA A 30 26.09 6.71 -12.47
C ALA A 30 26.05 5.65 -11.36
N LEU A 31 27.21 5.27 -10.82
CA LEU A 31 27.33 4.31 -9.71
C LEU A 31 26.69 4.85 -8.42
N GLN A 32 26.91 6.12 -8.09
CA GLN A 32 26.31 6.75 -6.91
C GLN A 32 24.78 6.77 -7.01
N LEU A 33 24.25 7.16 -8.17
CA LEU A 33 22.81 7.17 -8.41
C LEU A 33 22.22 5.76 -8.38
N LEU A 34 22.92 4.76 -8.94
CA LEU A 34 22.50 3.36 -8.90
C LEU A 34 22.37 2.84 -7.46
N VAL A 35 23.31 3.20 -6.58
CA VAL A 35 23.25 2.88 -5.15
C VAL A 35 22.06 3.58 -4.47
N LYS A 36 21.81 4.86 -4.78
CA LYS A 36 20.66 5.60 -4.26
C LYS A 36 19.34 4.95 -4.67
N LEU A 37 19.19 4.60 -5.95
CA LEU A 37 18.00 3.93 -6.48
C LEU A 37 17.75 2.58 -5.82
N LYS A 38 18.80 1.75 -5.63
CA LYS A 38 18.69 0.46 -4.91
C LYS A 38 18.22 0.65 -3.46
N LYS A 39 18.64 1.72 -2.78
CA LYS A 39 18.18 2.04 -1.42
C LYS A 39 16.70 2.46 -1.41
N ILE A 40 16.29 3.31 -2.34
CA ILE A 40 14.89 3.75 -2.48
C ILE A 40 13.99 2.54 -2.78
N GLU A 41 14.35 1.71 -3.75
CA GLU A 41 13.64 0.47 -4.11
C GLU A 41 13.40 -0.41 -2.88
N LYS A 42 14.44 -0.67 -2.08
CA LYS A 42 14.34 -1.47 -0.86
C LYS A 42 13.34 -0.85 0.14
N THR A 43 13.36 0.47 0.31
CA THR A 43 12.43 1.17 1.20
C THR A 43 11.00 1.08 0.68
N LEU A 44 10.77 1.33 -0.60
CA LEU A 44 9.45 1.21 -1.24
C LEU A 44 8.86 -0.19 -1.10
N LEU A 45 9.67 -1.25 -1.29
CA LEU A 45 9.24 -2.63 -1.08
C LEU A 45 8.80 -2.89 0.37
N LYS A 46 9.52 -2.33 1.36
CA LYS A 46 9.14 -2.43 2.77
C LYS A 46 7.84 -1.69 3.07
N ILE A 47 7.66 -0.47 2.54
CA ILE A 47 6.43 0.30 2.68
C ILE A 47 5.25 -0.48 2.06
N ASN A 48 5.42 -1.02 0.85
CA ASN A 48 4.39 -1.80 0.15
C ASN A 48 3.98 -3.04 0.96
N TYR A 49 4.95 -3.75 1.54
CA TYR A 49 4.67 -4.87 2.43
C TYR A 49 3.80 -4.44 3.62
N ASN A 50 4.14 -3.33 4.28
CA ASN A 50 3.38 -2.83 5.43
C ASN A 50 1.95 -2.42 5.05
N ILE A 51 1.78 -1.71 3.93
CA ILE A 51 0.47 -1.35 3.36
C ILE A 51 -0.40 -2.60 3.13
N ARG A 52 0.18 -3.66 2.58
CA ARG A 52 -0.51 -4.94 2.35
C ARG A 52 -0.91 -5.61 3.67
N MET A 53 -0.06 -5.57 4.68
CA MET A 53 -0.36 -6.12 6.01
C MET A 53 -1.50 -5.37 6.69
N ASP A 54 -1.51 -4.04 6.61
CA ASP A 54 -2.57 -3.19 7.14
C ASP A 54 -3.90 -3.41 6.41
N THR A 55 -3.86 -3.49 5.08
CA THR A 55 -5.03 -3.82 4.26
C THR A 55 -5.60 -5.19 4.65
N ARG A 56 -4.75 -6.21 4.88
CA ARG A 56 -5.19 -7.53 5.35
C ARG A 56 -5.81 -7.46 6.75
N SER A 57 -5.23 -6.67 7.63
CA SER A 57 -5.75 -6.45 8.99
C SER A 57 -7.16 -5.83 8.96
N ILE A 58 -7.35 -4.78 8.14
CA ILE A 58 -8.66 -4.15 7.92
C ILE A 58 -9.65 -5.18 7.37
N ARG A 59 -9.29 -5.95 6.33
CA ARG A 59 -10.18 -7.00 5.79
C ARG A 59 -10.61 -7.99 6.87
N LYS A 60 -9.68 -8.43 7.73
CA LYS A 60 -9.96 -9.37 8.83
C LYS A 60 -10.88 -8.75 9.89
N GLU A 61 -10.70 -7.48 10.25
CA GLU A 61 -11.57 -6.75 11.18
C GLU A 61 -13.02 -6.75 10.69
N TYR A 62 -13.24 -6.40 9.42
CA TYR A 62 -14.59 -6.33 8.85
C TYR A 62 -15.23 -7.70 8.63
N LEU A 63 -14.44 -8.75 8.32
CA LEU A 63 -14.95 -10.13 8.29
C LEU A 63 -15.49 -10.55 9.66
N LYS A 64 -14.77 -10.24 10.74
CA LYS A 64 -15.26 -10.52 12.11
C LYS A 64 -16.57 -9.79 12.41
N ARG A 65 -16.71 -8.51 12.01
CA ARG A 65 -17.98 -7.76 12.15
C ARG A 65 -19.14 -8.46 11.42
N ILE A 66 -18.90 -8.99 10.22
CA ILE A 66 -19.91 -9.75 9.47
C ILE A 66 -20.24 -11.09 10.17
N GLU A 67 -19.25 -11.78 10.72
CA GLU A 67 -19.46 -13.01 11.49
C GLU A 67 -20.28 -12.78 12.75
N GLU A 68 -20.01 -11.70 13.49
CA GLU A 68 -20.76 -11.32 14.69
C GLU A 68 -22.25 -11.06 14.41
N LEU A 69 -22.58 -10.47 13.25
CA LEU A 69 -23.97 -10.31 12.80
C LEU A 69 -24.69 -11.64 12.55
N ASN A 70 -23.96 -12.72 12.30
CA ASN A 70 -24.54 -14.05 12.09
C ASN A 70 -24.65 -14.86 13.38
N LYS A 71 -24.06 -14.41 14.50
CA LYS A 71 -24.15 -15.11 15.78
C LYS A 71 -25.55 -14.90 16.38
N PRO A 72 -26.22 -15.95 16.86
CA PRO A 72 -27.48 -15.79 17.59
C PRO A 72 -27.21 -14.98 18.86
N VAL A 73 -27.94 -13.86 19.04
CA VAL A 73 -27.85 -12.98 20.21
C VAL A 73 -28.13 -13.79 21.47
N LYS A 74 -27.09 -14.24 22.16
CA LYS A 74 -27.20 -15.05 23.40
C LYS A 74 -27.28 -14.22 24.68
N VAL A 75 -27.24 -12.89 24.62
CA VAL A 75 -27.27 -12.04 25.83
C VAL A 75 -28.15 -10.82 25.59
N MET A 76 -29.00 -10.50 26.59
CA MET A 76 -30.01 -9.44 26.66
C MET A 76 -31.41 -9.78 26.11
N LYS A 77 -32.20 -10.39 27.01
CA LYS A 77 -33.62 -10.07 27.17
C LYS A 77 -33.74 -8.54 27.23
N VAL A 78 -34.42 -7.91 26.26
CA VAL A 78 -35.54 -6.94 26.44
C VAL A 78 -35.95 -6.33 25.06
N PHE A 79 -35.13 -6.28 24.00
CA PHE A 79 -35.58 -5.74 22.69
C PHE A 79 -35.00 -6.45 21.44
N ASN A 80 -35.15 -7.77 21.32
CA ASN A 80 -34.66 -8.51 20.15
C ASN A 80 -35.67 -8.51 18.99
N LYS A 81 -35.73 -7.42 18.21
CA LYS A 81 -36.28 -7.50 16.86
C LYS A 81 -35.24 -8.22 16.00
N LYS A 82 -35.43 -9.53 15.74
CA LYS A 82 -34.62 -10.26 14.77
C LYS A 82 -34.71 -9.50 13.45
N LEU A 83 -33.59 -8.94 12.97
CA LEU A 83 -33.52 -8.33 11.65
C LEU A 83 -34.01 -9.36 10.64
N ASN A 84 -34.96 -8.97 9.79
CA ASN A 84 -35.39 -9.87 8.72
C ASN A 84 -34.23 -10.09 7.73
N LYS A 85 -34.31 -11.11 6.86
CA LYS A 85 -33.24 -11.44 5.89
C LYS A 85 -32.80 -10.23 5.05
N LYS A 86 -33.74 -9.35 4.68
CA LYS A 86 -33.48 -8.15 3.88
C LYS A 86 -32.70 -7.08 4.66
N GLU A 87 -33.00 -6.89 5.94
CA GLU A 87 -32.30 -5.96 6.81
C GLU A 87 -30.88 -6.44 7.12
N SER A 88 -30.69 -7.74 7.39
CA SER A 88 -29.36 -8.33 7.58
C SER A 88 -28.47 -8.15 6.34
N LEU A 89 -29.01 -8.37 5.14
CA LEU A 89 -28.30 -8.13 3.88
C LEU A 89 -27.89 -6.66 3.71
N LYS A 90 -28.77 -5.71 4.04
CA LYS A 90 -28.45 -4.27 3.98
C LYS A 90 -27.31 -3.90 4.92
N VAL A 91 -27.30 -4.43 6.15
CA VAL A 91 -26.23 -4.16 7.12
C VAL A 91 -24.90 -4.73 6.63
N LYS A 92 -24.88 -5.97 6.12
CA LYS A 92 -23.67 -6.58 5.55
C LYS A 92 -23.11 -5.77 4.39
N LYS A 93 -23.98 -5.28 3.50
CA LYS A 93 -23.57 -4.41 2.38
C LYS A 93 -22.90 -3.14 2.88
N LYS A 94 -23.50 -2.44 3.86
CA LYS A 94 -22.88 -1.24 4.47
C LYS A 94 -21.49 -1.51 5.05
N ILE A 95 -21.31 -2.65 5.73
CA ILE A 95 -20.00 -3.04 6.29
C ILE A 95 -18.98 -3.26 5.18
N VAL A 96 -19.37 -3.87 4.06
CA VAL A 96 -18.49 -4.02 2.89
C VAL A 96 -18.14 -2.66 2.29
N ASP A 97 -19.14 -1.77 2.11
CA ASP A 97 -18.92 -0.43 1.55
C ASP A 97 -17.97 0.40 2.46
N GLU A 98 -18.13 0.33 3.78
CA GLU A 98 -17.24 0.96 4.77
C GLU A 98 -15.81 0.41 4.68
N ARG A 99 -15.66 -0.91 4.55
CA ARG A 99 -14.35 -1.57 4.40
C ARG A 99 -13.65 -1.06 3.14
N ASP A 100 -14.36 -1.04 2.01
CA ASP A 100 -13.80 -0.66 0.73
C ASP A 100 -13.40 0.83 0.73
N HIS A 101 -14.22 1.68 1.34
CA HIS A 101 -13.86 3.08 1.58
C HIS A 101 -12.58 3.23 2.41
N ARG A 102 -12.44 2.44 3.48
CA ARG A 102 -11.26 2.47 4.36
C ARG A 102 -10.01 1.92 3.70
N ILE A 103 -10.13 0.94 2.80
CA ILE A 103 -9.01 0.32 2.07
C ILE A 103 -8.53 1.18 0.90
N LYS A 104 -9.43 1.91 0.23
CA LYS A 104 -9.14 2.66 -1.00
C LYS A 104 -7.88 3.55 -0.95
N PRO A 105 -7.57 4.29 0.13
CA PRO A 105 -6.33 5.06 0.21
C PRO A 105 -5.05 4.20 0.16
N TYR A 106 -5.07 3.01 0.77
CA TYR A 106 -3.95 2.07 0.74
C TYR A 106 -3.73 1.51 -0.67
N GLU A 107 -4.80 1.20 -1.40
CA GLU A 107 -4.73 0.74 -2.80
C GLU A 107 -4.22 1.82 -3.76
N LEU A 108 -4.45 3.10 -3.45
CA LEU A 108 -3.85 4.21 -4.20
C LEU A 108 -2.34 4.29 -3.96
N LEU A 109 -1.90 4.10 -2.71
CA LEU A 109 -0.48 4.09 -2.37
C LEU A 109 0.25 2.88 -2.95
N GLU A 110 -0.36 1.69 -2.93
CA GLU A 110 0.23 0.51 -3.57
C GLU A 110 0.45 0.72 -5.07
N ARG A 111 -0.50 1.34 -5.77
CA ARG A 111 -0.34 1.71 -7.18
C ARG A 111 0.80 2.69 -7.40
N LEU A 112 0.83 3.78 -6.63
CA LEU A 112 1.92 4.76 -6.68
C LEU A 112 3.30 4.12 -6.47
N ILE A 113 3.42 3.23 -5.48
CA ILE A 113 4.69 2.53 -5.22
C ILE A 113 5.07 1.66 -6.42
N ASN A 114 4.11 0.93 -7.02
CA ASN A 114 4.40 0.11 -8.18
C ASN A 114 4.88 0.95 -9.38
N ASP A 115 4.26 2.11 -9.61
CA ASP A 115 4.68 3.04 -10.66
C ASP A 115 6.12 3.54 -10.43
N TYR A 116 6.47 3.90 -9.18
CA TYR A 116 7.85 4.27 -8.85
C TYR A 116 8.83 3.12 -8.98
N LEU A 117 8.45 1.89 -8.59
CA LEU A 117 9.32 0.72 -8.73
C LEU A 117 9.64 0.42 -10.21
N LEU A 118 8.67 0.61 -11.10
CA LEU A 118 8.89 0.48 -12.55
C LEU A 118 9.87 1.54 -13.06
N GLN A 119 9.66 2.82 -12.71
CA GLN A 119 10.56 3.90 -13.10
C GLN A 119 11.98 3.69 -12.57
N ILE A 120 12.12 3.21 -11.32
CA ILE A 120 13.42 2.89 -10.73
C ILE A 120 14.07 1.73 -11.50
N HIS A 121 13.32 0.71 -11.88
CA HIS A 121 13.86 -0.40 -12.67
C HIS A 121 14.42 0.08 -14.02
N ASP A 122 13.65 0.89 -14.74
CA ASP A 122 14.06 1.44 -16.03
C ASP A 122 15.30 2.34 -15.89
N ALA A 123 15.33 3.20 -14.87
CA ALA A 123 16.47 4.05 -14.56
C ALA A 123 17.72 3.22 -14.24
N LYS A 124 17.61 2.17 -13.42
CA LYS A 124 18.74 1.29 -13.10
C LYS A 124 19.29 0.62 -14.35
N ASN A 125 18.43 0.12 -15.24
CA ASN A 125 18.85 -0.49 -16.51
C ASN A 125 19.61 0.52 -17.39
N TYR A 126 19.14 1.78 -17.45
CA TYR A 126 19.84 2.85 -18.16
C TYR A 126 21.25 3.10 -17.58
N LEU A 127 21.36 3.19 -16.25
CA LEU A 127 22.64 3.41 -15.56
C LEU A 127 23.64 2.27 -15.78
N GLU A 128 23.18 1.03 -15.66
CA GLU A 128 24.01 -0.16 -15.84
C GLU A 128 24.57 -0.19 -17.27
N ASN A 129 23.73 0.07 -18.27
CA ASN A 129 24.17 0.19 -19.67
C ASN A 129 25.17 1.33 -19.91
N PHE A 130 24.97 2.48 -19.26
CA PHE A 130 25.89 3.61 -19.36
C PHE A 130 27.27 3.24 -18.78
N ILE A 131 27.29 2.59 -17.61
CA ILE A 131 28.52 2.15 -16.95
C ILE A 131 29.27 1.16 -17.84
N GLU A 132 28.58 0.14 -18.36
CA GLU A 132 29.20 -0.87 -19.23
C GLU A 132 29.88 -0.25 -20.45
N LYS A 133 29.19 0.69 -21.13
CA LYS A 133 29.73 1.36 -22.33
C LYS A 133 30.94 2.27 -22.09
N ASN A 134 31.15 2.73 -20.86
CA ASN A 134 32.20 3.69 -20.52
C ASN A 134 33.34 3.08 -19.69
N VAL A 135 33.27 1.77 -19.41
CA VAL A 135 34.30 1.01 -18.69
C VAL A 135 35.05 0.03 -19.61
N GLU A 136 34.52 -0.27 -20.79
CA GLU A 136 35.25 -0.89 -21.91
C GLU A 136 36.23 0.08 -22.57
#